data_AF-A0A971CKV9-F1
#
_entry.id   AF-A0A971CKV9-F1
#
_cell.length_a   1.000
_cell.length_b   1.000
_cell.length_c   1.000
_cell.angle_alpha   90.00
_cell.angle_beta   90.00
_cell.angle_gamma   90.00
#
_symmetry.space_group_name_H-M   'P 1'
#
loop_
_entity.id
_entity.type
_entity.pdbx_description
1 polymer ?
#
loop_
_entity_poly.entity_id
_entity_poly.type
_entity_poly.pdbx_seq_one_letter_code
_entity_poly.pdbx_strand_id
1 'polypeptide(L)'
;MAIIQDWKIRSTHARCEVSGEPFLDGDAFYTCIFDDPDSDGFLRRDYSVAAWNKVREKLDPAPFSFWRSTYKAPVEAVEDERTTDTSVEGMLRRFIEEDDPRTENARFILALMLERKKTLMPTDVKETETRTLLFYEHADNGDVFIVADPGLRLDEIEVIQREVVDLLAEEDKRAAGVLPPAGEASEVTEATEEGAGQRGEGEAEDSSDAPSPDQSEDKPEGEAGQCGLAGGEALA
;
A
#
# COMPACT_ATOMS: atom_id res chain seq x y z
N MET A 1 2.16 11.52 17.87
CA MET A 1 3.17 11.57 16.79
C MET A 1 2.59 10.78 15.65
N ALA A 2 2.62 11.38 14.46
CA ALA A 2 1.86 10.95 13.31
C ALA A 2 2.40 9.60 12.80
N ILE A 3 1.51 8.64 12.59
CA ILE A 3 1.86 7.32 12.09
C ILE A 3 1.86 7.49 10.57
N ILE A 4 3.01 7.77 9.95
CA ILE A 4 3.05 8.01 8.49
C ILE A 4 2.48 6.79 7.76
N GLN A 5 1.21 6.88 7.34
CA GLN A 5 0.44 5.81 6.72
C GLN A 5 0.39 5.97 5.20
N ASP A 6 0.90 7.07 4.61
CA ASP A 6 0.74 7.22 3.17
C ASP A 6 1.76 6.43 2.34
N TRP A 7 1.26 5.36 1.74
CA TRP A 7 1.74 4.86 0.47
C TRP A 7 0.94 5.57 -0.62
N LYS A 8 1.43 6.69 -1.17
CA LYS A 8 0.74 7.38 -2.25
C LYS A 8 1.70 7.86 -3.33
N ILE A 9 1.23 7.83 -4.56
CA ILE A 9 1.95 8.38 -5.71
C ILE A 9 1.88 9.91 -5.66
N ARG A 10 3.00 10.57 -5.97
CA ARG A 10 3.07 12.04 -6.07
C ARG A 10 3.54 12.46 -7.45
N SER A 11 2.60 12.92 -8.27
CA SER A 11 2.89 13.37 -9.62
C SER A 11 3.71 14.65 -9.67
N THR A 12 4.47 14.78 -10.74
CA THR A 12 5.29 15.97 -11.02
C THR A 12 4.43 17.21 -11.14
N HIS A 13 4.78 18.28 -10.43
CA HIS A 13 4.06 19.56 -10.54
C HIS A 13 4.42 20.34 -11.82
N ALA A 14 5.47 19.90 -12.52
CA ALA A 14 5.97 20.44 -13.79
C ALA A 14 6.26 21.95 -13.77
N ARG A 15 6.38 22.53 -12.57
CA ARG A 15 6.65 23.95 -12.33
C ARG A 15 7.42 24.13 -11.04
N CYS A 16 8.15 25.22 -10.95
CA CYS A 16 8.84 25.60 -9.73
C CYS A 16 7.86 26.17 -8.69
N GLU A 17 7.93 25.68 -7.46
CA GLU A 17 7.12 26.12 -6.31
C GLU A 17 7.30 27.61 -5.98
N VAL A 18 8.52 28.15 -6.14
CA VAL A 18 8.85 29.53 -5.75
C VAL A 18 8.53 30.53 -6.84
N SER A 19 8.90 30.23 -8.09
CA SER A 19 8.72 31.17 -9.21
C SER A 19 7.40 30.95 -9.96
N GLY A 20 6.75 29.80 -9.81
CA GLY A 20 5.56 29.41 -10.58
C GLY A 20 5.85 29.02 -12.04
N GLU A 21 7.06 29.28 -12.53
CA GLU A 21 7.48 29.00 -13.90
C GLU A 21 7.47 27.49 -14.20
N PRO A 22 6.92 27.06 -15.36
CA PRO A 22 6.95 25.67 -15.78
C PRO A 22 8.37 25.23 -16.13
N PHE A 23 8.65 23.94 -15.98
CA PHE A 23 9.90 23.33 -16.46
C PHE A 23 9.82 23.02 -17.95
N LEU A 24 10.94 23.22 -18.64
CA LEU A 24 11.12 22.82 -20.03
C LEU A 24 11.74 21.42 -20.10
N ASP A 25 11.49 20.73 -21.20
CA ASP A 25 12.08 19.40 -21.44
C ASP A 25 13.61 19.44 -21.28
N GLY A 26 14.15 18.52 -20.48
CA GLY A 26 15.56 18.46 -20.13
C GLY A 26 16.01 19.37 -18.99
N ASP A 27 15.12 20.20 -18.42
CA ASP A 27 15.48 21.07 -17.30
C ASP A 27 15.83 20.25 -16.05
N ALA A 28 16.94 20.64 -15.41
CA ALA A 28 17.27 20.12 -14.10
C ALA A 28 16.46 20.84 -13.02
N PHE A 29 15.89 20.07 -12.10
CA PHE A 29 15.14 20.58 -10.97
C PHE A 29 15.36 19.71 -9.73
N TYR A 30 14.87 20.16 -8.59
CA TYR A 30 14.87 19.40 -7.35
C TYR A 30 13.45 19.00 -7.00
N THR A 31 13.23 17.71 -6.78
CA THR A 31 12.02 17.20 -6.16
C THR A 31 12.26 17.12 -4.66
N CYS A 32 11.31 17.61 -3.89
CA CYS A 32 11.36 17.65 -2.44
C CYS A 32 10.06 17.10 -1.87
N ILE A 33 10.20 16.17 -0.94
CA ILE A 33 9.12 15.55 -0.19
C ILE A 33 9.09 16.13 1.21
N PHE A 34 7.93 16.60 1.64
CA PHE A 34 7.66 17.14 2.97
C PHE A 34 6.62 16.28 3.67
N ASP A 35 6.64 16.26 4.99
CA ASP A 35 5.49 15.75 5.75
C ASP A 35 4.28 16.67 5.53
N ASP A 36 3.12 16.08 5.33
CA ASP A 36 1.86 16.80 5.26
C ASP A 36 1.42 17.17 6.70
N PRO A 37 1.21 18.45 7.03
CA PRO A 37 0.70 18.83 8.35
C PRO A 37 -0.79 18.47 8.54
N ASP A 38 -1.55 18.32 7.45
CA ASP A 38 -3.01 18.13 7.47
C ASP A 38 -3.42 16.65 7.31
N SER A 39 -2.50 15.78 6.92
CA SER A 39 -2.70 14.34 6.77
C SER A 39 -1.50 13.53 7.27
N ASP A 40 -1.63 12.23 7.50
CA ASP A 40 -0.50 11.37 7.91
C ASP A 40 0.39 10.97 6.72
N GLY A 41 0.68 11.96 5.87
CA GLY A 41 1.14 11.76 4.51
C GLY A 41 2.29 12.63 4.06
N PHE A 42 2.56 12.59 2.75
CA PHE A 42 3.65 13.33 2.13
C PHE A 42 3.16 14.38 1.14
N LEU A 43 3.82 15.53 1.05
CA LEU A 43 3.63 16.56 0.04
C LEU A 43 4.85 16.66 -0.86
N ARG A 44 4.64 16.67 -2.17
CA ARG A 44 5.70 16.94 -3.15
C ARG A 44 5.72 18.41 -3.52
N ARG A 45 6.91 19.01 -3.55
CA ARG A 45 7.16 20.33 -4.14
C ARG A 45 8.40 20.26 -5.01
N ASP A 46 8.33 20.88 -6.18
CA ASP A 46 9.43 20.89 -7.14
C ASP A 46 10.05 22.30 -7.22
N TYR A 47 11.39 22.38 -7.26
CA TYR A 47 12.13 23.64 -7.28
C TYR A 47 13.09 23.67 -8.46
N SER A 48 13.11 24.78 -9.21
CA SER A 48 14.23 25.02 -10.12
C SER A 48 15.55 25.03 -9.34
N VAL A 49 16.65 24.64 -9.98
CA VAL A 49 17.98 24.64 -9.32
C VAL A 49 18.31 26.01 -8.70
N ALA A 50 17.95 27.10 -9.39
CA ALA A 50 18.17 28.45 -8.91
C ALA A 50 17.30 28.79 -7.68
N ALA A 51 16.04 28.36 -7.65
CA ALA A 51 15.17 28.55 -6.50
C ALA A 51 15.64 27.72 -5.31
N TRP A 52 15.93 26.44 -5.53
CA TRP A 52 16.37 25.50 -4.49
C TRP A 52 17.59 26.02 -3.72
N ASN A 53 18.62 26.48 -4.44
CA ASN A 53 19.84 27.02 -3.83
C ASN A 53 19.59 28.24 -2.93
N LYS A 54 18.49 28.98 -3.11
CA LYS A 54 18.14 30.15 -2.29
C LYS A 54 17.29 29.81 -1.07
N VAL A 55 16.47 28.77 -1.17
CA VAL A 55 15.45 28.45 -0.16
C VAL A 55 15.83 27.29 0.74
N ARG A 56 16.65 26.34 0.28
CA ARG A 56 16.92 25.08 1.01
C ARG A 56 17.36 25.27 2.46
N GLU A 57 18.17 26.30 2.73
CA GLU A 57 18.73 26.58 4.07
C GLU A 57 17.75 27.34 4.98
N LYS A 58 16.64 27.84 4.41
CA LYS A 58 15.63 28.65 5.10
C LYS A 58 14.28 27.94 5.23
N LEU A 59 14.13 26.78 4.60
CA LEU A 59 12.91 25.98 4.68
C LEU A 59 12.80 25.38 6.09
N ASP A 60 11.68 25.70 6.75
CA ASP A 60 11.31 25.15 8.05
C ASP A 60 9.81 24.76 7.99
N PRO A 61 9.47 23.47 8.14
CA PRO A 61 10.39 22.34 8.28
C PRO A 61 11.23 22.09 7.01
N ALA A 62 12.40 21.50 7.20
CA ALA A 62 13.20 20.98 6.10
C ALA A 62 12.45 19.81 5.40
N PRO A 63 12.68 19.56 4.10
CA PRO A 63 12.08 18.40 3.45
C PRO A 63 12.55 17.09 4.09
N PHE A 64 11.63 16.14 4.18
CA PHE A 64 11.88 14.77 4.60
C PHE A 64 12.89 14.07 3.66
N SER A 65 12.73 14.26 2.35
CA SER A 65 13.62 13.76 1.31
C SER A 65 13.73 14.77 0.16
N PHE A 66 14.89 14.82 -0.51
CA PHE A 66 15.06 15.62 -1.71
C PHE A 66 16.18 15.07 -2.61
N TRP A 67 15.99 15.16 -3.92
CA TRP A 67 16.98 14.77 -4.91
C TRP A 67 16.87 15.64 -6.16
N ARG A 68 17.88 15.58 -7.02
CA ARG A 68 17.92 16.30 -8.29
C ARG A 68 17.39 15.39 -9.39
N SER A 69 16.43 15.87 -10.18
CA SER A 69 15.87 15.18 -11.33
C SER A 69 15.99 16.01 -12.61
N THR A 70 15.67 15.40 -13.75
CA THR A 70 15.59 16.01 -15.08
C THR A 70 14.16 15.90 -15.58
N TYR A 71 13.53 17.03 -15.85
CA TYR A 71 12.15 17.06 -16.31
C TYR A 71 12.06 16.50 -17.72
N LYS A 72 11.10 15.60 -17.94
CA LYS A 72 10.73 15.09 -19.25
C LYS A 72 9.33 15.58 -19.56
N ALA A 73 9.18 16.31 -20.65
CA ALA A 73 7.85 16.74 -21.08
C ALA A 73 7.00 15.51 -21.43
N PRO A 74 5.74 15.43 -20.96
CA PRO A 74 4.85 14.34 -21.36
C PRO A 74 4.73 14.30 -22.87
N VAL A 75 5.12 13.18 -23.47
CA VAL A 75 4.79 12.89 -24.87
C VAL A 75 3.33 12.47 -24.88
N GLU A 76 2.48 13.07 -25.72
CA GLU A 76 1.09 12.63 -25.91
C GLU A 76 1.08 11.21 -26.51
N ALA A 77 1.33 10.20 -25.69
CA ALA A 77 1.16 8.81 -26.03
C ALA A 77 -0.31 8.46 -25.77
N VAL A 78 -1.00 8.03 -26.81
CA VAL A 78 -2.33 7.44 -26.71
C VAL A 78 -2.14 6.02 -26.17
N GLU A 79 -1.93 5.89 -24.86
CA GLU A 79 -1.91 4.59 -24.22
C GLU A 79 -3.35 4.16 -23.88
N ASP A 80 -3.69 2.92 -24.21
CA ASP A 80 -4.99 2.33 -23.89
C ASP A 80 -5.04 2.07 -22.37
N GLU A 81 -5.92 2.80 -21.66
CA GLU A 81 -6.10 2.73 -20.20
C GLU A 81 -6.29 1.28 -19.68
N ARG A 82 -6.84 0.37 -20.51
CA ARG A 82 -6.98 -1.05 -20.12
C ARG A 82 -5.65 -1.81 -20.07
N THR A 83 -4.66 -1.39 -20.85
CA THR A 83 -3.33 -2.02 -20.87
C THR A 83 -2.47 -1.50 -19.72
N THR A 84 -2.66 -0.23 -19.31
CA THR A 84 -1.93 0.35 -18.18
C THR A 84 -2.36 -0.31 -16.87
N ASP A 85 -3.66 -0.55 -16.67
CA ASP A 85 -4.21 -1.16 -15.44
C ASP A 85 -3.76 -2.61 -15.22
N THR A 86 -3.54 -3.35 -16.31
CA THR A 86 -3.07 -4.75 -16.26
C THR A 86 -1.55 -4.89 -16.24
N SER A 87 -0.83 -3.78 -16.39
CA SER A 87 0.63 -3.78 -16.31
C SER A 87 1.11 -3.94 -14.86
N VAL A 88 2.37 -4.36 -14.68
CA VAL A 88 3.03 -4.43 -13.37
C VAL A 88 2.98 -3.08 -12.64
N GLU A 89 3.07 -1.98 -13.39
CA GLU A 89 2.98 -0.63 -12.83
C GLU A 89 1.55 -0.28 -12.42
N GLY A 90 0.55 -0.57 -13.27
CA GLY A 90 -0.87 -0.35 -12.94
C GLY A 90 -1.27 -1.12 -11.68
N MET A 91 -0.81 -2.36 -11.56
CA MET A 91 -1.03 -3.16 -10.36
C MET A 91 -0.35 -2.56 -9.12
N LEU A 92 0.90 -2.10 -9.24
CA LEU A 92 1.59 -1.42 -8.13
C LEU A 92 0.83 -0.16 -7.71
N ARG A 93 0.40 0.67 -8.68
CA ARG A 93 -0.36 1.90 -8.46
C ARG A 93 -1.65 1.60 -7.70
N ARG A 94 -2.38 0.58 -8.14
CA ARG A 94 -3.61 0.15 -7.50
C ARG A 94 -3.39 -0.38 -6.08
N PHE A 95 -2.41 -1.24 -5.85
CA PHE A 95 -2.13 -1.74 -4.50
C PHE A 95 -1.69 -0.64 -3.54
N ILE A 96 -0.99 0.38 -4.05
CA ILE A 96 -0.62 1.57 -3.27
C ILE A 96 -1.88 2.37 -2.90
N GLU A 97 -2.79 2.58 -3.84
CA GLU A 97 -4.05 3.29 -3.62
C GLU A 97 -5.02 2.54 -2.69
N GLU A 98 -5.08 1.21 -2.79
CA GLU A 98 -5.92 0.36 -1.93
C GLU A 98 -5.43 0.29 -0.48
N ASP A 99 -4.13 0.54 -0.24
CA ASP A 99 -3.54 0.65 1.10
C ASP A 99 -3.82 -0.58 2.00
N ASP A 100 -3.99 -1.78 1.42
CA ASP A 100 -4.27 -3.02 2.16
C ASP A 100 -2.97 -3.63 2.72
N PRO A 101 -2.85 -3.87 4.04
CA PRO A 101 -1.71 -4.58 4.64
C PRO A 101 -1.36 -5.91 3.96
N ARG A 102 -2.34 -6.64 3.41
CA ARG A 102 -2.10 -7.92 2.70
C ARG A 102 -1.26 -7.76 1.44
N THR A 103 -1.26 -6.57 0.85
CA THR A 103 -0.52 -6.29 -0.40
C THR A 103 0.87 -5.70 -0.13
N GLU A 104 1.30 -5.54 1.13
CA GLU A 104 2.57 -4.88 1.46
C GLU A 104 3.78 -5.60 0.84
N ASN A 105 3.86 -6.92 1.00
CA ASN A 105 4.89 -7.75 0.39
C ASN A 105 4.87 -7.65 -1.15
N ALA A 106 3.66 -7.67 -1.73
CA ALA A 106 3.47 -7.57 -3.17
C ALA A 106 3.93 -6.21 -3.69
N ARG A 107 3.58 -5.10 -3.03
CA ARG A 107 4.03 -3.74 -3.39
C ARG A 107 5.54 -3.61 -3.38
N PHE A 108 6.19 -4.13 -2.35
CA PHE A 108 7.65 -4.13 -2.26
C PHE A 108 8.29 -4.91 -3.43
N ILE A 109 7.80 -6.11 -3.72
CA ILE A 109 8.34 -6.95 -4.80
C ILE A 109 8.08 -6.34 -6.18
N LEU A 110 6.87 -5.79 -6.41
CA LEU A 110 6.53 -5.09 -7.64
C LEU A 110 7.44 -3.88 -7.87
N ALA A 111 7.72 -3.09 -6.82
CA ALA A 111 8.66 -1.99 -6.90
C ALA A 111 10.07 -2.46 -7.30
N LEU A 112 10.59 -3.53 -6.69
CA LEU A 112 11.88 -4.13 -7.06
C LEU A 112 11.90 -4.68 -8.50
N MET A 113 10.78 -5.24 -8.97
CA MET A 113 10.65 -5.71 -10.35
C MET A 113 10.74 -4.54 -11.34
N LEU A 114 10.09 -3.42 -11.04
CA LEU A 114 10.12 -2.21 -11.86
C LEU A 114 11.47 -1.50 -11.78
N GLU A 115 12.14 -1.51 -10.62
CA GLU A 115 13.52 -1.04 -10.45
C GLU A 115 14.47 -1.78 -11.39
N ARG A 116 14.42 -3.12 -11.37
CA ARG A 116 15.28 -3.95 -12.22
C ARG A 116 15.05 -3.69 -13.72
N LYS A 117 13.80 -3.37 -14.09
CA LYS A 117 13.43 -2.97 -15.46
C LYS A 117 13.80 -1.52 -15.80
N LYS A 118 14.27 -0.74 -14.82
CA LYS A 118 14.56 0.71 -14.92
C LYS A 118 13.33 1.57 -15.23
N THR A 119 12.14 1.07 -14.92
CA THR A 119 10.90 1.86 -14.99
C THR A 119 10.83 2.78 -13.77
N LEU A 120 11.17 2.25 -12.60
CA LEU A 120 11.36 3.03 -11.37
C LEU A 120 12.86 3.19 -11.09
N MET A 121 13.28 4.40 -10.72
CA MET A 121 14.64 4.72 -10.32
C MET A 121 14.67 4.97 -8.82
N PRO A 122 15.49 4.27 -8.02
CA PRO A 122 15.60 4.52 -6.59
C PRO A 122 16.28 5.87 -6.36
N THR A 123 15.68 6.72 -5.54
CA THR A 123 16.16 8.10 -5.31
C THR A 123 16.63 8.33 -3.89
N ASP A 124 15.94 7.79 -2.90
CA ASP A 124 16.28 7.95 -1.49
C ASP A 124 15.72 6.80 -0.63
N VAL A 125 16.31 6.62 0.55
CA VAL A 125 15.88 5.63 1.54
C VAL A 125 15.84 6.31 2.91
N LYS A 126 14.71 6.19 3.62
CA LYS A 126 14.50 6.79 4.93
C LYS A 126 14.07 5.76 5.95
N GLU A 127 14.88 5.59 6.98
CA GLU A 127 14.51 4.82 8.15
C GLU A 127 13.59 5.67 9.04
N THR A 128 12.39 5.18 9.31
CA THR A 128 11.49 5.75 10.31
C THR A 128 11.55 4.91 11.58
N GLU A 129 10.84 5.33 12.63
CA GLU A 129 10.77 4.57 13.89
C GLU A 129 10.12 3.19 13.72
N THR A 130 9.28 3.02 12.70
CA THR A 130 8.48 1.82 12.48
C THR A 130 8.94 0.97 11.30
N ARG A 131 9.47 1.59 10.24
CA ARG A 131 9.80 0.90 8.98
C ARG A 131 10.78 1.70 8.12
N THR A 132 11.35 1.05 7.11
CA THR A 132 12.16 1.72 6.09
C THR A 132 11.28 2.12 4.90
N LEU A 133 11.35 3.39 4.49
CA LEU A 133 10.65 3.92 3.31
C LEU A 133 11.63 4.06 2.15
N LEU A 134 11.20 3.55 0.99
CA LEU A 134 11.91 3.59 -0.27
C LEU A 134 11.23 4.61 -1.19
N PHE A 135 11.99 5.57 -1.67
CA PHE A 135 11.55 6.57 -2.63
C PHE A 135 12.03 6.18 -4.01
N TYR A 136 11.07 6.06 -4.93
CA TYR A 136 11.34 5.82 -6.34
C TYR A 136 10.77 6.95 -7.18
N GLU A 137 11.48 7.29 -8.25
CA GLU A 137 10.99 8.18 -9.29
C GLU A 137 10.79 7.39 -10.58
N HIS A 138 9.62 7.54 -11.18
CA HIS A 138 9.32 6.92 -12.46
C HIS A 138 10.13 7.58 -13.57
N ALA A 139 10.82 6.77 -14.37
CA ALA A 139 11.82 7.24 -15.31
C ALA A 139 11.27 8.21 -16.37
N ASP A 140 10.01 8.05 -16.79
CA ASP A 140 9.44 8.84 -17.90
C ASP A 140 8.58 10.04 -17.49
N ASN A 141 7.67 9.91 -16.54
CA ASN A 141 6.79 11.00 -16.08
C ASN A 141 7.29 11.70 -14.80
N GLY A 142 8.30 11.15 -14.13
CA GLY A 142 8.83 11.67 -12.87
C GLY A 142 7.90 11.49 -11.68
N ASP A 143 6.86 10.65 -11.75
CA ASP A 143 5.99 10.33 -10.61
C ASP A 143 6.80 9.71 -9.47
N VAL A 144 6.53 10.12 -8.23
CA VAL A 144 7.20 9.56 -7.05
C VAL A 144 6.37 8.46 -6.43
N PHE A 145 6.96 7.27 -6.27
CA PHE A 145 6.39 6.13 -5.57
C PHE A 145 7.09 5.98 -4.22
N ILE A 146 6.30 5.88 -3.14
CA ILE A 146 6.80 5.70 -1.78
C ILE A 146 6.35 4.33 -1.30
N VAL A 147 7.31 3.43 -1.07
CA VAL A 147 7.05 2.02 -0.76
C VAL A 147 7.74 1.66 0.56
N ALA A 148 7.03 1.00 1.46
CA ALA A 148 7.63 0.49 2.69
C ALA A 148 8.38 -0.83 2.42
N ASP A 149 9.52 -1.01 3.09
CA ASP A 149 10.22 -2.28 3.16
C ASP A 149 9.63 -3.12 4.33
N PRO A 150 9.00 -4.28 4.05
CA PRO A 150 8.47 -5.16 5.08
C PRO A 150 9.55 -5.93 5.86
N GLY A 151 10.83 -5.81 5.49
CA GLY A 151 11.94 -6.47 6.19
C GLY A 151 12.00 -7.97 5.95
N LEU A 152 11.86 -8.39 4.68
CA LEU A 152 11.76 -9.79 4.30
C LEU A 152 12.96 -10.62 4.76
N ARG A 153 12.69 -11.73 5.46
CA ARG A 153 13.73 -12.66 5.90
C ARG A 153 13.90 -13.82 4.91
N LEU A 154 15.13 -14.32 4.81
CA LEU A 154 15.50 -15.39 3.87
C LEU A 154 14.67 -16.68 4.07
N ASP A 155 14.26 -16.97 5.30
CA ASP A 155 13.44 -18.12 5.67
C ASP A 155 11.96 -18.00 5.26
N GLU A 156 11.50 -16.79 4.93
CA GLU A 156 10.10 -16.51 4.59
C GLU A 156 9.87 -16.40 3.07
N ILE A 157 10.95 -16.35 2.27
CA ILE A 157 10.91 -16.08 0.82
C ILE A 157 9.98 -17.04 0.08
N GLU A 158 10.03 -18.35 0.37
CA GLU A 158 9.19 -19.33 -0.33
C GLU A 158 7.69 -19.15 -0.05
N VAL A 159 7.34 -18.64 1.13
CA VAL A 159 5.95 -18.38 1.51
C VAL A 159 5.48 -17.11 0.81
N ILE A 160 6.26 -16.03 0.90
CA ILE A 160 5.95 -14.74 0.30
C ILE A 160 5.86 -14.85 -1.22
N GLN A 161 6.75 -15.61 -1.86
CA GLN A 161 6.72 -15.82 -3.30
C GLN A 161 5.41 -16.49 -3.75
N ARG A 162 4.90 -17.45 -2.98
CA ARG A 162 3.60 -18.08 -3.27
C ARG A 162 2.45 -17.11 -3.09
N GLU A 163 2.43 -16.40 -1.97
CA GLU A 163 1.41 -15.38 -1.68
C GLU A 163 1.33 -14.32 -2.78
N VAL A 164 2.48 -13.79 -3.20
CA VAL A 164 2.55 -12.78 -4.25
C VAL A 164 2.09 -13.37 -5.57
N VAL A 165 2.54 -14.56 -5.95
CA VAL A 165 2.09 -15.22 -7.20
C VAL A 165 0.57 -15.43 -7.20
N ASP A 166 -0.01 -15.84 -6.09
CA ASP A 166 -1.45 -16.04 -5.97
C ASP A 166 -2.20 -14.70 -6.09
N LEU A 167 -1.73 -13.64 -5.42
CA LEU A 167 -2.28 -12.28 -5.54
C LEU A 167 -2.19 -11.74 -6.98
N LEU A 168 -1.05 -11.92 -7.65
CA LEU A 168 -0.89 -11.51 -9.05
C LEU A 168 -1.86 -12.29 -9.96
N ALA A 169 -2.04 -13.59 -9.73
CA ALA A 169 -2.97 -14.42 -10.50
C ALA A 169 -4.44 -14.06 -10.26
N GLU A 170 -4.80 -13.59 -9.06
CA GLU A 170 -6.11 -13.04 -8.76
C GLU A 170 -6.35 -11.73 -9.53
N GLU A 171 -5.37 -10.84 -9.56
CA GLU A 171 -5.44 -9.60 -10.34
C GLU A 171 -5.55 -9.85 -11.84
N ASP A 172 -4.78 -10.79 -12.39
CA ASP A 172 -4.89 -11.17 -13.81
C ASP A 172 -6.29 -11.69 -14.16
N LYS A 173 -6.92 -12.45 -13.26
CA LYS A 173 -8.32 -12.92 -13.44
C LYS A 173 -9.32 -11.77 -13.35
N ARG A 174 -9.11 -10.81 -12.44
CA ARG A 174 -9.95 -9.62 -12.30
C ARG A 174 -9.86 -8.75 -13.55
N ALA A 175 -8.65 -8.52 -14.05
CA ALA A 175 -8.37 -7.85 -15.32
C ALA A 175 -9.04 -8.52 -16.53
N ALA A 176 -9.06 -9.86 -16.56
CA ALA A 176 -9.75 -10.64 -17.58
C ALA A 176 -11.29 -10.64 -17.45
N GLY A 177 -11.85 -9.94 -16.44
CA GLY A 177 -13.29 -9.88 -16.19
C GLY A 177 -13.89 -11.17 -15.63
N VAL A 178 -13.05 -12.06 -15.06
CA VAL A 178 -13.45 -13.37 -14.52
C VAL A 178 -13.85 -13.28 -13.04
N LEU A 179 -13.40 -12.25 -12.32
CA LEU A 179 -13.84 -11.94 -10.95
C LEU A 179 -14.46 -10.54 -10.88
N PRO A 180 -15.51 -10.34 -10.05
CA PRO A 180 -16.03 -9.01 -9.77
C PRO A 180 -14.97 -8.15 -9.05
N PRO A 181 -15.00 -6.82 -9.24
CA PRO A 181 -14.18 -5.90 -8.46
C PRO A 181 -14.54 -6.04 -6.98
N ALA A 182 -13.54 -6.00 -6.09
CA ALA A 182 -13.73 -6.17 -4.64
C ALA A 182 -14.52 -5.04 -3.96
N GLY A 183 -15.13 -4.12 -4.71
CA GLY A 183 -15.89 -2.98 -4.20
C GLY A 183 -17.41 -3.09 -4.31
N GLU A 184 -17.97 -4.10 -4.97
CA GLU A 184 -19.42 -4.19 -5.22
C GLU A 184 -20.03 -5.45 -4.59
N ALA A 185 -19.95 -5.55 -3.27
CA ALA A 185 -20.71 -6.53 -2.51
C ALA A 185 -21.31 -5.88 -1.26
N SER A 186 -22.23 -4.94 -1.44
CA SER A 186 -23.38 -4.74 -0.53
C SER A 186 -24.28 -3.62 -1.05
N GLU A 187 -25.14 -3.92 -2.02
CA GLU A 187 -26.44 -3.27 -2.14
C GLU A 187 -27.38 -4.24 -2.86
N VAL A 188 -27.79 -5.28 -2.15
CA VAL A 188 -29.00 -6.01 -2.53
C VAL A 188 -30.16 -5.11 -2.17
N THR A 189 -30.69 -4.48 -3.20
CA THR A 189 -31.97 -3.78 -3.23
C THR A 189 -33.07 -4.73 -2.80
N GLU A 190 -33.65 -4.51 -1.61
CA GLU A 190 -34.93 -5.10 -1.25
C GLU A 190 -35.97 -3.98 -1.25
N ALA A 191 -36.63 -3.82 -2.40
CA ALA A 191 -37.86 -3.06 -2.53
C ALA A 191 -38.84 -3.92 -3.30
N THR A 192 -39.81 -4.50 -2.58
CA THR A 192 -41.17 -4.61 -3.10
C THR A 192 -42.14 -4.36 -1.96
N GLU A 193 -43.01 -3.38 -2.19
CA GLU A 193 -44.15 -2.94 -1.38
C GLU A 193 -45.14 -4.12 -1.20
N GLU A 194 -46.05 -4.17 -0.23
CA GLU A 194 -47.22 -3.29 -0.03
C GLU A 194 -48.01 -3.86 1.17
N GLY A 195 -48.86 -3.06 1.84
CA GLY A 195 -50.01 -3.61 2.59
C GLY A 195 -50.30 -3.03 3.97
N ALA A 196 -51.19 -2.04 4.01
CA ALA A 196 -51.72 -1.41 5.20
C ALA A 196 -52.66 -2.32 6.05
N GLY A 197 -52.63 -2.12 7.38
CA GLY A 197 -53.86 -1.96 8.18
C GLY A 197 -54.36 -3.13 9.05
N GLN A 198 -54.52 -2.80 10.34
CA GLN A 198 -55.53 -3.25 11.32
C GLN A 198 -55.24 -4.42 12.28
N ARG A 199 -54.90 -4.03 13.52
CA ARG A 199 -55.61 -4.24 14.80
C ARG A 199 -56.41 -5.55 14.98
N GLY A 200 -56.05 -6.33 16.02
CA GLY A 200 -56.94 -7.34 16.60
C GLY A 200 -56.23 -8.17 17.69
N GLU A 201 -56.72 -8.06 18.92
CA GLU A 201 -56.29 -8.78 20.13
C GLU A 201 -56.83 -10.23 20.19
N GLY A 202 -56.18 -11.10 20.96
CA GLY A 202 -56.62 -12.43 21.40
C GLY A 202 -55.41 -13.25 21.84
N GLU A 203 -55.14 -13.43 23.13
CA GLU A 203 -55.60 -14.57 23.97
C GLU A 203 -55.40 -15.93 23.28
N ALA A 204 -54.88 -16.99 23.87
CA ALA A 204 -54.23 -17.35 25.13
C ALA A 204 -53.88 -18.86 24.97
N GLU A 205 -53.11 -19.43 25.90
CA GLU A 205 -53.02 -20.89 26.16
C GLU A 205 -52.23 -21.72 25.13
N ASP A 206 -51.50 -22.79 25.44
CA ASP A 206 -51.07 -23.44 26.67
C ASP A 206 -50.16 -24.61 26.23
N SER A 207 -49.35 -25.08 27.18
CA SER A 207 -48.83 -26.44 27.32
C SER A 207 -47.58 -26.91 26.56
N SER A 208 -46.63 -27.30 27.40
CA SER A 208 -45.75 -28.50 27.35
C SER A 208 -44.70 -28.54 26.22
N ASP A 209 -43.44 -28.88 26.46
CA ASP A 209 -42.91 -29.88 27.36
C ASP A 209 -41.40 -29.62 27.54
N ALA A 210 -40.88 -29.77 28.76
CA ALA A 210 -39.46 -30.00 29.06
C ALA A 210 -39.34 -31.47 29.54
N PRO A 211 -38.17 -32.14 29.65
CA PRO A 211 -36.81 -31.59 29.73
C PRO A 211 -35.67 -32.42 29.04
N SER A 212 -34.45 -31.92 29.23
CA SER A 212 -33.06 -32.47 29.22
C SER A 212 -32.88 -33.98 29.55
N PRO A 213 -31.66 -34.59 29.58
CA PRO A 213 -30.27 -34.06 29.58
C PRO A 213 -29.29 -34.86 28.67
N ASP A 214 -27.99 -34.55 28.58
CA ASP A 214 -26.92 -35.15 29.39
C ASP A 214 -25.57 -34.47 29.02
N GLN A 215 -24.94 -33.74 29.95
CA GLN A 215 -23.70 -34.10 30.69
C GLN A 215 -22.45 -34.24 29.77
N SER A 216 -21.54 -33.26 29.72
CA SER A 216 -20.56 -32.80 30.73
C SER A 216 -19.27 -33.63 30.75
N GLU A 217 -18.16 -32.87 30.82
CA GLU A 217 -16.82 -33.27 31.32
C GLU A 217 -15.99 -34.15 30.34
N ASP A 218 -14.68 -34.07 30.21
CA ASP A 218 -13.63 -33.55 31.10
C ASP A 218 -12.33 -33.39 30.27
N LYS A 219 -11.46 -32.47 30.68
CA LYS A 219 -10.05 -32.34 30.25
C LYS A 219 -9.28 -32.41 31.59
N PRO A 220 -8.20 -33.19 31.78
CA PRO A 220 -6.85 -32.63 31.58
C PRO A 220 -5.67 -33.62 31.34
N GLU A 221 -4.58 -33.05 30.81
CA GLU A 221 -3.14 -33.18 31.17
C GLU A 221 -2.35 -34.51 31.18
N GLY A 222 -1.03 -34.36 30.91
CA GLY A 222 0.05 -35.36 31.11
C GLY A 222 0.96 -35.47 29.88
N GLU A 223 1.95 -34.62 29.64
CA GLU A 223 3.24 -34.37 30.34
C GLU A 223 4.35 -35.40 30.06
N ALA A 224 5.56 -34.84 29.84
CA ALA A 224 6.91 -35.38 30.02
C ALA A 224 7.59 -36.20 28.90
N GLY A 225 8.74 -35.67 28.48
CA GLY A 225 9.73 -36.36 27.64
C GLY A 225 11.00 -35.52 27.46
N GLN A 226 11.66 -35.16 28.56
CA GLN A 226 12.94 -34.44 28.60
C GLN A 226 14.08 -35.43 28.89
N CYS A 227 15.12 -35.43 28.06
CA CYS A 227 16.47 -35.95 28.34
C CYS A 227 17.36 -35.37 27.21
N GLY A 228 18.41 -34.57 27.39
CA GLY A 228 19.34 -34.44 28.50
C GLY A 228 20.74 -34.82 27.99
N LEU A 229 21.75 -34.02 28.37
CA LEU A 229 23.22 -34.19 28.24
C LEU A 229 23.89 -33.47 27.04
N ALA A 230 25.05 -32.82 27.13
CA ALA A 230 25.85 -32.15 28.17
C ALA A 230 27.22 -31.80 27.53
N GLY A 231 27.77 -30.62 27.83
CA GLY A 231 29.21 -30.29 27.82
C GLY A 231 29.87 -30.04 26.45
N GLY A 232 30.78 -29.09 26.26
CA GLY A 232 31.49 -28.18 27.15
C GLY A 232 32.62 -27.46 26.38
N GLU A 233 33.04 -26.30 26.91
CA GLU A 233 34.36 -25.63 26.83
C GLU A 233 35.21 -25.65 25.55
N ALA A 234 35.61 -24.47 25.06
CA ALA A 234 36.94 -23.87 25.35
C ALA A 234 37.34 -22.78 24.33
N LEU A 235 37.75 -21.62 24.87
CA LEU A 235 38.86 -20.74 24.46
C LEU A 235 39.37 -20.76 23.00
N ALA A 236 39.28 -19.60 22.34
CA ALA A 236 40.43 -18.86 21.78
C ALA A 236 39.99 -17.44 21.37
#